data_AF-A0A2E8PU98-F1
#
_entry.id   AF-A0A2E8PU98-F1
#
_cell.length_a   1.000
_cell.length_b   1.000
_cell.length_c   1.000
_cell.angle_alpha   90.00
_cell.angle_beta   90.00
_cell.angle_gamma   90.00
#
_symmetry.space_group_name_H-M   'P 1'
#
loop_
_entity.id
_entity.type
_entity.pdbx_description
1 polymer ?
#
loop_
_entity_poly.entity_id
_entity_poly.type
_entity_poly.pdbx_seq_one_letter_code
_entity_poly.pdbx_strand_id
1 'polypeptide(L)'
;MTADQISFNISLNTHSGSLASVDLKRQVRLKIGDAVLEPSEVPELSGHHSGGTIVFRIERSFNDFELIVSNVPDKLEREFKWSRK
;
A
#
# COMPACT_ATOMS: atom_id res chain seq x y z
N MET A 1 -11.16 8.77 -20.94
CA MET A 1 -10.70 7.51 -20.33
C MET A 1 -10.99 7.63 -18.85
N THR A 2 -11.88 6.80 -18.29
CA THR A 2 -12.13 6.79 -16.84
C THR A 2 -10.91 6.15 -16.16
N ALA A 3 -10.33 6.82 -15.17
CA ALA A 3 -9.27 6.23 -14.36
C ALA A 3 -9.82 5.02 -13.61
N ASP A 4 -9.11 3.89 -13.68
CA ASP A 4 -9.42 2.71 -12.88
C ASP A 4 -8.80 2.84 -11.49
N GLN A 5 -9.22 2.00 -10.54
CA GLN A 5 -8.64 1.96 -9.19
C GLN A 5 -8.28 0.54 -8.76
N ILE A 6 -7.20 0.41 -8.00
CA ILE A 6 -6.95 -0.76 -7.14
C ILE A 6 -7.06 -0.32 -5.69
N SER A 7 -7.74 -1.15 -4.90
CA SER A 7 -7.89 -0.97 -3.47
C SER A 7 -7.33 -2.17 -2.72
N PHE A 8 -6.52 -1.92 -1.69
CA PHE A 8 -5.99 -2.94 -0.80
C PHE A 8 -6.57 -2.75 0.60
N ASN A 9 -7.23 -3.78 1.12
CA ASN A 9 -7.65 -3.80 2.51
C ASN A 9 -6.48 -4.29 3.37
N ILE A 10 -6.07 -3.46 4.32
CA ILE A 10 -4.94 -3.74 5.20
C ILE A 10 -5.42 -3.87 6.64
N SER A 11 -4.71 -4.71 7.39
CA SER A 11 -4.77 -4.79 8.84
C SER A 11 -3.34 -4.69 9.37
N LEU A 12 -3.14 -3.81 10.33
CA LEU A 12 -1.85 -3.48 10.91
C LEU A 12 -1.96 -3.64 12.43
N ASN A 13 -0.96 -4.29 13.00
CA ASN A 13 -0.80 -4.41 14.44
C ASN A 13 0.65 -4.12 14.80
N THR A 14 0.86 -3.57 15.99
CA THR A 14 2.18 -3.46 16.59
C THR A 14 2.11 -3.81 18.07
N HIS A 15 3.13 -4.52 18.54
CA HIS A 15 3.36 -4.79 19.95
C HIS A 15 4.26 -3.74 20.61
N SER A 16 4.77 -2.77 19.83
CA SER A 16 5.65 -1.70 20.34
C SER A 16 5.31 -0.37 19.67
N GLY A 17 4.98 0.64 20.47
CA GLY A 17 4.67 2.00 20.00
C GLY A 17 3.30 2.17 19.34
N SER A 18 3.05 3.37 18.81
CA SER A 18 1.78 3.75 18.18
C SER A 18 1.90 3.76 16.66
N LEU A 19 0.89 3.18 15.98
CA LEU A 19 0.75 3.23 14.52
C LEU A 19 0.47 4.65 13.99
N ALA A 20 0.14 5.62 14.86
CA ALA A 20 -0.04 7.01 14.46
C ALA A 20 1.22 7.67 13.88
N SER A 21 2.40 7.10 14.14
CA SER A 21 3.68 7.55 13.58
C SER A 21 3.95 7.01 12.16
N VAL A 22 3.15 6.08 11.67
CA VAL A 22 3.32 5.43 10.37
C VAL A 22 2.69 6.27 9.27
N ASP A 23 3.51 6.72 8.33
CA ASP A 23 3.05 7.45 7.14
C ASP A 23 2.91 6.50 5.95
N LEU A 24 1.70 5.94 5.79
CA LEU A 24 1.38 5.03 4.69
C LEU A 24 1.52 5.69 3.31
N LYS A 25 1.32 7.02 3.19
CA LYS A 25 1.49 7.71 1.90
C LYS A 25 2.94 7.67 1.44
N ARG A 26 3.89 7.65 2.37
CA ARG A 26 5.33 7.59 2.06
C ARG A 26 5.88 6.17 2.00
N GLN A 27 5.28 5.24 2.72
CA GLN A 27 5.81 3.88 2.88
C GLN A 27 5.27 2.87 1.86
N VAL A 28 4.10 3.13 1.27
CA VAL A 28 3.46 2.17 0.36
C VAL A 28 3.58 2.66 -1.08
N ARG A 29 4.01 1.78 -1.98
CA ARG A 29 4.11 2.04 -3.41
C ARG A 29 3.48 0.90 -4.19
N LEU A 30 2.79 1.22 -5.28
CA LEU A 30 2.29 0.22 -6.22
C LEU A 30 3.13 0.28 -7.49
N LYS A 31 3.83 -0.80 -7.79
CA LYS A 31 4.61 -0.95 -9.01
C LYS A 31 3.80 -1.73 -10.04
N ILE A 32 3.71 -1.18 -11.24
CA ILE A 32 3.04 -1.77 -12.40
C ILE A 32 4.01 -1.66 -13.56
N GLY A 33 4.66 -2.76 -13.96
CA GLY A 33 5.79 -2.69 -14.91
C GLY A 33 6.89 -1.75 -14.39
N ASP A 34 7.25 -0.75 -15.20
CA ASP A 34 8.25 0.28 -14.82
C ASP A 34 7.66 1.48 -14.07
N ALA A 35 6.33 1.58 -13.95
CA ALA A 35 5.69 2.69 -13.26
C ALA A 35 5.60 2.40 -11.76
N VAL A 36 5.90 3.41 -10.94
CA VAL A 36 5.72 3.38 -9.49
C VAL A 36 4.71 4.45 -9.11
N LEU A 37 3.62 4.03 -8.47
CA LEU A 37 2.50 4.87 -8.11
C LEU A 37 2.47 5.09 -6.59
N GLU A 38 2.08 6.30 -6.21
CA GLU A 38 1.75 6.65 -4.83
C GLU A 38 0.25 6.42 -4.59
N PRO A 39 -0.14 6.07 -3.35
CA PRO A 39 -1.56 5.91 -3.03
C PRO A 39 -2.26 7.27 -3.12
N SER A 40 -3.41 7.29 -3.80
CA SER A 40 -4.28 8.46 -3.83
C SER A 40 -4.98 8.65 -2.49
N GLU A 41 -5.28 7.56 -1.78
CA GLU A 41 -5.94 7.56 -0.48
C GLU A 41 -5.33 6.48 0.42
N VAL A 42 -5.19 6.81 1.71
CA VAL A 42 -4.73 5.88 2.76
C VAL A 42 -5.61 6.04 4.00
N PRO A 43 -5.79 4.99 4.81
CA PRO A 43 -6.49 5.14 6.07
C PRO A 43 -5.65 5.92 7.08
N GLU A 44 -6.31 6.64 7.98
CA GLU A 44 -5.65 7.19 9.15
C GLU A 44 -5.36 6.05 10.14
N LEU A 45 -4.11 5.95 10.57
CA LEU A 45 -3.69 4.96 11.55
C LEU A 45 -3.67 5.56 12.95
N SER A 46 -4.17 4.82 13.93
CA SER A 46 -4.15 5.23 15.32
C SER A 46 -4.03 4.04 16.27
N GLY A 47 -3.52 4.29 17.48
CA GLY A 47 -3.35 3.27 18.51
C GLY A 47 -2.36 2.15 18.10
N HIS A 48 -2.62 0.94 18.60
CA HIS A 48 -1.75 -0.23 18.41
C HIS A 48 -2.27 -1.20 17.34
N HIS A 49 -3.56 -1.11 17.01
CA HIS A 49 -4.26 -1.96 16.07
C HIS A 49 -5.08 -1.04 15.17
N SER A 50 -4.84 -1.10 13.86
CA SER A 50 -5.54 -0.24 12.91
C SER A 50 -5.58 -0.91 11.53
N GLY A 51 -6.35 -0.34 10.62
CA GLY A 51 -6.54 -0.89 9.29
C GLY A 51 -7.45 -0.02 8.47
N GLY A 52 -7.67 -0.44 7.23
CA GLY A 52 -8.52 0.28 6.30
C GLY A 52 -8.12 0.00 4.86
N THR A 53 -8.43 0.93 3.97
CA THR A 53 -8.26 0.73 2.54
C THR A 53 -7.25 1.72 1.97
N ILE A 54 -6.19 1.19 1.35
CA ILE A 54 -5.28 1.98 0.51
C ILE A 54 -5.83 1.96 -0.91
N VAL A 55 -5.93 3.12 -1.55
CA VAL A 55 -6.43 3.26 -2.92
C VAL A 55 -5.35 3.85 -3.82
N PHE A 56 -5.20 3.27 -5.00
CA PHE A 56 -4.35 3.77 -6.09
C PHE A 56 -5.22 4.07 -7.31
N ARG A 57 -5.06 5.26 -7.88
CA ARG A 57 -5.62 5.61 -9.20
C ARG A 57 -4.69 5.09 -10.29
N ILE A 58 -5.29 4.52 -11.33
CA ILE A 58 -4.58 3.85 -12.40
C ILE A 58 -5.09 4.35 -13.74
N GLU A 59 -4.16 4.76 -14.59
CA GLU A 59 -4.46 5.36 -15.89
C GLU A 59 -4.29 4.38 -17.06
N ARG A 60 -3.84 3.14 -16.78
CA ARG A 60 -3.59 2.10 -17.79
C ARG A 60 -4.00 0.71 -17.33
N SER A 61 -4.33 -0.17 -18.25
CA SER A 61 -4.53 -1.59 -17.95
C SER A 61 -3.21 -2.27 -17.57
N PHE A 62 -3.31 -3.31 -16.74
CA PHE A 62 -2.18 -4.11 -16.28
C PHE A 62 -2.63 -5.54 -15.96
N ASN A 63 -1.71 -6.48 -16.13
CA ASN A 63 -1.92 -7.88 -15.73
C ASN A 63 -1.19 -8.19 -14.42
N ASP A 64 0.00 -7.61 -14.26
CA ASP A 64 0.87 -7.82 -13.10
C ASP A 64 1.05 -6.52 -12.33
N PHE A 65 1.05 -6.63 -11.00
CA PHE A 65 1.32 -5.52 -10.12
C PHE A 65 1.94 -5.99 -8.81
N GLU A 66 2.67 -5.08 -8.18
CA GLU A 66 3.43 -5.32 -6.97
C GLU A 66 3.18 -4.22 -5.95
N LEU A 67 2.78 -4.59 -4.74
CA LEU A 67 2.70 -3.67 -3.61
C LEU A 67 4.00 -3.76 -2.81
N ILE A 68 4.68 -2.63 -2.68
CA ILE A 68 5.91 -2.49 -1.92
C ILE A 68 5.59 -1.70 -0.66
N VAL A 69 5.88 -2.27 0.50
CA VAL A 69 5.74 -1.63 1.81
C VAL A 69 7.13 -1.49 2.42
N SER A 70 7.61 -0.25 2.51
CA SER A 70 8.93 0.10 3.03
C SER A 70 8.90 0.40 4.53
N ASN A 71 10.06 0.38 5.18
CA ASN A 71 10.25 0.69 6.60
C ASN A 71 9.45 -0.22 7.55
N VAL A 72 9.27 -1.49 7.18
CA VAL A 72 8.67 -2.47 8.10
C VAL A 72 9.74 -2.91 9.12
N PRO A 73 9.43 -2.97 10.43
CA PRO A 73 10.36 -3.51 11.41
C PRO A 73 10.87 -4.90 11.01
N ASP A 74 12.15 -5.16 11.27
CA ASP A 74 12.89 -6.41 10.97
C ASP A 74 13.08 -6.75 9.48
N LYS A 75 12.37 -6.08 8.57
CA LYS A 75 12.52 -6.24 7.13
C LYS A 75 12.26 -4.92 6.42
N LEU A 76 13.32 -4.26 5.98
CA LEU A 76 13.28 -2.92 5.37
C LEU A 76 12.20 -2.79 4.30
N GLU A 77 11.92 -3.84 3.53
CA GLU A 77 10.85 -3.86 2.53
C GLU A 77 10.07 -5.18 2.54
N ARG A 78 8.76 -5.08 2.35
CA ARG A 78 7.85 -6.20 2.07
C ARG A 78 7.22 -6.01 0.71
N GLU A 79 7.38 -7.01 -0.15
CA GLU A 79 6.82 -7.06 -1.50
C GLU A 79 5.68 -8.08 -1.56
N PHE A 80 4.59 -7.70 -2.21
CA PHE A 80 3.48 -8.59 -2.53
C PHE A 80 3.18 -8.49 -4.02
N LYS A 81 3.16 -9.62 -4.72
CA LYS A 81 3.05 -9.67 -6.19
C LYS A 81 1.79 -10.42 -6.60
N TRP A 82 1.07 -9.87 -7.57
CA TRP A 82 -0.12 -10.49 -8.14
C TRP A 82 -0.06 -10.46 -9.66
N SER A 83 -0.65 -11.49 -10.26
CA SER A 83 -0.82 -11.65 -11.71
C SER A 83 -2.26 -12.03 -11.98
N ARG A 84 -2.94 -11.28 -12.87
CA ARG A 84 -4.23 -11.69 -13.42
C ARG A 84 -4.00 -12.85 -14.39
N LYS A 85 -4.65 -13.98 -14.13
CA LYS A 85 -4.72 -15.11 -15.07
C LYS A 85 -5.81 -14.89 -16.10
#